data_AF-A0A1G2CTP6-F1
#
_entry.id   AF-A0A1G2CTP6-F1
#
_cell.length_a   1.000
_cell.length_b   1.000
_cell.length_c   1.000
_cell.angle_alpha   90.00
_cell.angle_beta   90.00
_cell.angle_gamma   90.00
#
_symmetry.space_group_name_H-M   'P 1'
#
loop_
_entity.id
_entity.type
_entity.pdbx_description
1 polymer ?
#
loop_
_entity_poly.entity_id
_entity_poly.type
_entity_poly.pdbx_seq_one_letter_code
_entity_poly.pdbx_strand_id
1 'polypeptide(L)'
;MKKSILLPRILALSITFFLMAIPFFFANAQFQQTQGGGFQQTDSIPLRNPLTGVNSLGELAIKILDAVVEVGAYVAVIFIIYSGFLFVKAQGNPTEIETAKKTFFYTIIGVMILLGASAIAKAVGNTIRAITV
;
A
#
# COMPACT_ATOMS: atom_id res chain seq x y z
N MET A 1 32.86 -5.74 27.77
CA MET A 1 31.61 -5.64 28.56
C MET A 1 30.87 -4.37 28.15
N LYS A 2 29.82 -4.42 27.30
CA LYS A 2 28.85 -3.31 27.03
C LYS A 2 27.84 -3.61 25.90
N LYS A 3 27.88 -4.77 25.23
CA LYS A 3 26.92 -5.13 24.17
C LYS A 3 25.51 -5.48 24.69
N SER A 4 25.38 -5.91 25.95
CA SER A 4 24.09 -6.28 26.58
C SER A 4 23.19 -5.08 26.95
N ILE A 5 23.75 -3.86 27.02
CA ILE A 5 22.97 -2.64 27.31
C ILE A 5 22.50 -1.91 26.04
N LEU A 6 23.17 -2.16 24.90
CA LEU A 6 22.91 -1.47 23.64
C LEU A 6 21.78 -2.12 22.84
N LEU A 7 21.62 -3.45 22.96
CA LEU A 7 20.59 -4.21 22.28
C LEU A 7 19.14 -3.77 22.65
N PRO A 8 18.77 -3.58 23.95
CA PRO A 8 17.42 -3.13 24.28
C PRO A 8 17.14 -1.67 23.87
N ARG A 9 18.17 -0.82 23.77
CA ARG A 9 18.03 0.60 23.42
C ARG A 9 17.81 0.83 21.92
N ILE A 10 18.48 0.04 21.06
CA ILE A 10 18.29 0.07 19.60
C ILE A 10 16.90 -0.46 19.23
N LEU A 11 16.43 -1.50 19.93
CA LEU A 11 15.09 -2.05 19.71
C LEU A 11 13.99 -1.02 20.08
N ALA A 12 14.14 -0.34 21.22
CA ALA A 12 13.22 0.71 21.65
C ALA A 12 13.20 1.89 20.66
N LEU A 13 14.35 2.32 20.13
CA LEU A 13 14.44 3.41 19.15
C LEU A 13 13.72 3.07 17.82
N SER A 14 13.84 1.82 17.34
CA SER A 14 13.15 1.37 16.13
C SER A 14 11.62 1.31 16.30
N ILE A 15 11.15 0.89 17.48
CA ILE A 15 9.71 0.84 17.80
C ILE A 15 9.14 2.26 17.90
N THR A 16 9.84 3.19 18.54
CA THR A 16 9.42 4.60 18.62
C THR A 16 9.42 5.28 17.26
N PHE A 17 10.41 4.99 16.40
CA PHE A 17 10.43 5.49 15.02
C PHE A 17 9.25 4.96 14.19
N PHE A 18 8.91 3.68 14.36
CA PHE A 18 7.76 3.07 13.70
C PHE A 18 6.43 3.64 14.19
N LEU A 19 6.28 3.92 15.50
CA LEU A 19 5.06 4.53 16.08
C LEU A 19 4.87 6.00 15.69
N MET A 20 5.96 6.76 15.51
CA MET A 20 5.93 8.18 15.15
C MET A 20 5.85 8.41 13.62
N ALA A 21 6.11 7.40 12.80
CA ALA A 21 5.96 7.46 11.34
C ALA A 21 4.51 7.23 10.86
N ILE A 22 3.67 6.54 11.65
CA ILE A 22 2.25 6.25 11.31
C ILE A 22 1.42 7.53 11.10
N PRO A 23 1.51 8.58 11.95
CA PRO A 23 0.78 9.84 11.75
C PRO A 23 1.27 10.61 10.52
N PHE A 24 2.56 10.50 10.18
CA PHE A 24 3.13 11.18 9.02
C PHE A 24 2.62 10.56 7.71
N PHE A 25 2.33 9.26 7.69
CA PHE A 25 1.71 8.59 6.54
C PHE A 25 0.19 8.80 6.45
N PHE A 26 -0.51 8.82 7.59
CA PHE A 26 -1.94 9.16 7.64
C PHE A 26 -2.22 10.60 7.22
N ALA A 27 -1.33 11.54 7.55
CA ALA A 27 -1.43 12.90 7.05
C ALA A 27 -1.41 12.92 5.50
N ASN A 28 -0.50 12.19 4.86
CA ASN A 28 -0.39 12.12 3.40
C ASN A 28 -1.62 11.45 2.74
N ALA A 29 -2.26 10.51 3.44
CA ALA A 29 -3.47 9.82 2.98
C ALA A 29 -4.76 10.65 3.17
N GLN A 30 -4.73 11.71 3.98
CA GLN A 30 -5.89 12.60 4.20
C GLN A 30 -5.90 13.87 3.34
N PHE A 31 -4.87 14.11 2.52
CA PHE A 31 -4.86 15.24 1.58
C PHE A 31 -5.38 14.84 0.19
N GLN A 32 -6.60 14.30 0.13
CA GLN A 32 -7.43 14.52 -1.05
C GLN A 32 -8.91 14.68 -0.65
N GLN A 33 -9.36 15.92 -0.81
CA GLN A 33 -10.73 16.46 -0.71
C GLN A 33 -11.19 16.99 0.66
N THR A 34 -10.63 18.15 1.02
CA THR A 34 -11.48 19.27 1.44
C THR A 34 -11.76 20.13 0.20
N GLN A 35 -13.01 20.17 -0.26
CA GLN A 35 -13.57 21.35 -0.94
C GLN A 35 -15.10 21.25 -1.02
N GLY A 36 -15.76 22.25 -0.44
CA GLY A 36 -17.04 22.74 -0.95
C GLY A 36 -18.30 22.09 -0.39
N GLY A 37 -18.83 22.68 0.68
CA GLY A 37 -20.28 22.64 0.91
C GLY A 37 -21.00 23.35 -0.23
N GLY A 38 -22.03 22.70 -0.76
CA GLY A 38 -22.91 23.24 -1.79
C GLY A 38 -24.09 22.31 -1.97
N PHE A 39 -25.22 22.66 -1.36
CA PHE A 39 -26.51 22.08 -1.69
C PHE A 39 -26.93 22.63 -3.05
N GLN A 40 -27.09 21.75 -4.04
CA GLN A 40 -27.95 22.05 -5.18
C GLN A 40 -29.11 21.05 -5.13
N GLN A 41 -30.23 21.56 -4.61
CA GLN A 41 -31.55 21.02 -4.80
C GLN A 41 -31.85 20.97 -6.29
N THR A 42 -32.16 19.77 -6.78
CA THR A 42 -33.14 19.61 -7.86
C THR A 42 -33.99 18.39 -7.51
N ASP A 43 -35.31 18.59 -7.51
CA ASP A 43 -36.37 17.66 -7.14
C ASP A 43 -36.41 16.39 -8.01
N SER A 44 -35.62 15.41 -7.59
CA SER A 44 -35.84 13.98 -7.78
C SER A 44 -35.01 13.38 -6.65
N ILE A 45 -35.54 12.57 -5.73
CA ILE A 45 -34.72 12.00 -4.66
C ILE A 45 -33.65 11.15 -5.33
N PRO A 46 -32.41 11.62 -5.53
CA PRO A 46 -31.40 10.82 -6.18
C PRO A 46 -30.95 9.86 -5.09
N LEU A 47 -30.83 8.58 -5.40
CA LEU A 47 -30.07 7.67 -4.54
C LEU A 47 -28.64 8.22 -4.45
N ARG A 48 -28.38 9.03 -3.42
CA ARG A 48 -27.11 9.69 -3.21
C ARG A 48 -26.14 8.61 -2.78
N ASN A 49 -25.25 8.24 -3.70
CA ASN A 49 -24.26 7.20 -3.45
C ASN A 49 -23.47 7.56 -2.17
N PRO A 50 -23.54 6.76 -1.09
CA PRO A 50 -22.83 7.05 0.16
C PRO A 50 -21.30 6.93 0.01
N LEU A 51 -20.83 6.40 -1.12
CA LEU A 51 -19.43 6.43 -1.52
C LEU A 51 -19.13 7.75 -2.24
N THR A 52 -18.43 8.65 -1.54
CA THR A 52 -18.01 9.95 -2.08
C THR A 52 -17.05 9.76 -3.26
N GLY A 53 -17.29 10.45 -4.38
CA GLY A 53 -16.36 10.53 -5.51
C GLY A 53 -16.34 9.32 -6.46
N VAL A 54 -17.41 8.51 -6.49
CA VAL A 54 -17.58 7.43 -7.45
C VAL A 54 -18.95 7.53 -8.12
N ASN A 55 -18.95 7.96 -9.38
CA ASN A 55 -20.17 8.17 -10.18
C ASN A 55 -20.42 7.02 -11.17
N SER A 56 -19.52 6.03 -11.24
CA SER A 56 -19.65 4.85 -12.08
C SER A 56 -19.01 3.61 -11.46
N LEU A 57 -19.41 2.43 -11.93
CA LEU A 57 -18.80 1.15 -11.53
C LEU A 57 -17.29 1.10 -11.80
N GLY A 58 -16.82 1.78 -12.84
CA GLY A 58 -15.40 1.87 -13.17
C GLY A 58 -14.61 2.68 -12.14
N GLU A 59 -15.14 3.81 -11.68
CA GLU A 59 -14.50 4.62 -10.63
C GLU A 59 -14.50 3.89 -9.29
N LEU A 60 -15.55 3.13 -8.98
CA LEU A 60 -15.61 2.27 -7.79
C LEU A 60 -14.53 1.18 -7.85
N ALA A 61 -14.35 0.52 -8.99
CA ALA A 61 -13.30 -0.47 -9.17
C ALA A 61 -11.89 0.13 -8.98
N ILE A 62 -11.63 1.32 -9.52
CA ILE A 62 -10.34 2.01 -9.36
C ILE A 62 -10.11 2.39 -7.89
N LYS A 63 -11.13 2.89 -7.20
CA LYS A 63 -11.03 3.30 -5.80
C LYS A 63 -10.78 2.12 -4.85
N ILE A 64 -11.42 0.98 -5.10
CA ILE A 64 -11.15 -0.27 -4.37
C ILE A 64 -9.72 -0.75 -4.66
N LEU A 65 -9.29 -0.68 -5.92
CA LEU A 65 -7.94 -1.11 -6.29
C LEU A 65 -6.87 -0.24 -5.63
N ASP A 66 -7.03 1.08 -5.61
CA ASP A 66 -6.08 1.98 -4.94
C ASP A 66 -5.99 1.65 -3.44
N ALA A 67 -7.12 1.36 -2.78
CA ALA A 67 -7.12 0.91 -1.39
C ALA A 67 -6.40 -0.45 -1.19
N VAL A 68 -6.57 -1.40 -2.11
CA VAL A 68 -5.87 -2.69 -2.07
C VAL A 68 -4.37 -2.52 -2.32
N VAL A 69 -3.97 -1.64 -3.25
CA VAL A 69 -2.57 -1.36 -3.57
C VAL A 69 -1.89 -0.66 -2.39
N GLU A 70 -2.58 0.24 -1.70
CA GLU A 70 -2.08 0.90 -0.50
C GLU A 70 -1.75 -0.13 0.59
N VAL A 71 -2.70 -1.03 0.92
CA VAL A 71 -2.47 -2.10 1.90
C VAL A 71 -1.39 -3.09 1.41
N GLY A 72 -1.43 -3.44 0.12
CA GLY A 72 -0.47 -4.34 -0.52
C GLY A 72 0.96 -3.82 -0.50
N ALA A 73 1.15 -2.49 -0.58
CA ALA A 73 2.46 -1.86 -0.51
C ALA A 73 3.12 -2.07 0.87
N TYR A 74 2.35 -1.93 1.96
CA TYR A 74 2.88 -2.20 3.30
C TYR A 74 3.27 -3.67 3.48
N VAL A 75 2.42 -4.58 2.99
CA VAL A 75 2.66 -6.02 3.04
C VAL A 75 3.92 -6.38 2.23
N ALA A 76 4.10 -5.78 1.06
CA ALA A 76 5.30 -5.95 0.24
C ALA A 76 6.58 -5.58 0.98
N VAL A 77 6.59 -4.44 1.69
CA VAL A 77 7.76 -4.01 2.47
C VAL A 77 8.13 -5.04 3.54
N ILE A 78 7.13 -5.58 4.26
CA ILE A 78 7.35 -6.61 5.28
C ILE A 78 7.95 -7.87 4.65
N PHE A 79 7.43 -8.32 3.50
CA PHE A 79 7.96 -9.49 2.80
C PHE A 79 9.39 -9.29 2.29
N ILE A 80 9.73 -8.09 1.82
CA ILE A 80 11.11 -7.77 1.42
C ILE A 80 12.05 -7.88 2.63
N ILE A 81 11.69 -7.27 3.76
CA ILE A 81 12.48 -7.35 5.00
C ILE A 81 12.63 -8.81 5.46
N TYR A 82 11.53 -9.58 5.44
CA TYR A 82 11.54 -11.00 5.82
C TYR A 82 12.47 -11.83 4.93
N SER A 83 12.42 -11.63 3.61
CA SER A 83 13.31 -12.32 2.67
C SER A 83 14.79 -11.96 2.92
N GLY A 84 15.08 -10.69 3.23
CA GLY A 84 16.43 -10.24 3.59
C GLY A 84 16.94 -10.86 4.88
N PHE A 85 16.08 -10.98 5.90
CA PHE A 85 16.42 -11.66 7.14
C PHE A 85 16.72 -13.15 6.91
N LEU A 86 15.97 -13.81 6.02
CA LEU A 86 16.18 -15.21 5.68
C LEU A 86 17.55 -15.44 5.01
N PHE A 87 18.00 -14.50 4.17
CA PHE A 87 19.36 -14.51 3.60
C PHE A 87 20.46 -14.40 4.67
N VAL A 88 20.27 -13.52 5.67
CA VAL A 88 21.24 -13.35 6.77
C VAL A 88 21.26 -14.57 7.68
N LYS A 89 20.09 -15.15 7.97
CA LYS A 89 19.94 -16.34 8.83
C LYS A 89 20.58 -17.59 8.22
N ALA A 90 20.61 -17.70 6.89
CA ALA A 90 21.11 -18.88 6.20
C ALA A 90 22.60 -19.18 6.46
N GLN A 91 23.41 -18.18 6.84
CA GLN A 91 24.81 -18.34 7.32
C GLN A 91 25.72 -19.30 6.53
N GLY A 92 25.46 -19.49 5.22
CA GLY A 92 26.23 -20.40 4.36
C GLY A 92 25.67 -21.82 4.22
N ASN A 93 24.54 -22.16 4.84
CA ASN A 93 23.82 -23.39 4.54
C ASN A 93 23.15 -23.28 3.14
N PRO A 94 23.54 -24.13 2.17
CA PRO A 94 23.04 -24.03 0.79
C PRO A 94 21.51 -24.19 0.69
N THR A 95 20.90 -25.02 1.54
CA THR A 95 19.45 -25.28 1.53
C THR A 95 18.64 -24.06 1.98
N GLU A 96 19.11 -23.38 3.03
CA GLU A 96 18.49 -22.15 3.53
C GLU A 96 18.66 -20.98 2.55
N ILE A 97 19.80 -20.88 1.88
CA ILE A 97 20.05 -19.87 0.82
C ILE A 97 19.11 -20.08 -0.37
N GLU A 98 18.90 -21.33 -0.80
CA GLU A 98 17.97 -21.62 -1.90
C GLU A 98 16.54 -21.21 -1.53
N THR A 99 16.14 -21.49 -0.29
CA THR A 99 14.83 -21.09 0.24
C THR A 99 14.70 -19.56 0.29
N ALA A 100 15.72 -18.85 0.78
CA ALA A 100 15.76 -17.39 0.81
C ALA A 100 15.62 -16.76 -0.59
N LYS A 101 16.34 -17.31 -1.57
CA LYS A 101 16.22 -16.90 -2.98
C LYS A 101 14.81 -17.09 -3.51
N LYS A 102 14.20 -18.27 -3.28
CA LYS A 102 12.83 -18.54 -3.70
C LYS A 102 11.86 -17.53 -3.10
N THR A 103 11.92 -17.32 -1.78
CA THR A 103 11.06 -16.33 -1.08
C THR A 103 11.23 -14.92 -1.65
N PHE A 104 12.47 -14.51 -1.94
CA PHE A 104 12.75 -13.21 -2.55
C PHE A 104 12.15 -13.10 -3.96
N PHE A 105 12.29 -14.12 -4.82
CA PHE A 105 11.68 -14.13 -6.15
C PHE A 105 10.16 -14.04 -6.09
N TYR A 106 9.51 -14.81 -5.20
CA TYR A 106 8.06 -14.71 -5.00
C TYR A 106 7.64 -13.33 -4.51
N THR A 107 8.44 -12.70 -3.65
CA THR A 107 8.19 -11.33 -3.17
C THR A 107 8.25 -10.33 -4.31
N ILE A 108 9.28 -10.41 -5.18
CA ILE A 108 9.39 -9.55 -6.37
C ILE A 108 8.19 -9.74 -7.31
N ILE A 109 7.79 -10.98 -7.57
CA ILE A 109 6.65 -11.26 -8.44
C ILE A 109 5.37 -10.66 -7.84
N GLY A 110 5.14 -10.79 -6.53
CA GLY A 110 3.99 -10.18 -5.85
C GLY A 110 3.98 -8.66 -6.00
N VAL A 111 5.12 -8.00 -5.82
CA VAL A 111 5.26 -6.54 -6.01
C VAL A 111 5.00 -6.15 -7.47
N MET A 112 5.56 -6.90 -8.42
CA MET A 112 5.37 -6.64 -9.85
C MET A 112 3.90 -6.75 -10.24
N ILE A 113 3.17 -7.74 -9.72
CA ILE A 113 1.73 -7.89 -9.95
C ILE A 113 0.96 -6.71 -9.36
N LEU A 114 1.30 -6.28 -8.14
CA LEU A 114 0.64 -5.15 -7.48
C LEU A 114 0.78 -3.86 -8.31
N LEU A 115 2.00 -3.58 -8.76
CA LEU A 115 2.30 -2.42 -9.61
C LEU A 115 1.62 -2.55 -10.99
N GLY A 116 1.68 -3.73 -11.60
CA GLY A 116 1.07 -3.99 -12.91
C GLY A 116 -0.46 -3.84 -12.91
N ALA A 117 -1.13 -4.36 -11.87
CA ALA A 117 -2.57 -4.23 -11.71
C ALA A 117 -3.00 -2.75 -11.62
N SER A 118 -2.28 -1.96 -10.81
CA SER A 118 -2.55 -0.52 -10.64
C SER A 118 -2.36 0.26 -11.94
N ALA A 119 -1.33 -0.07 -12.72
CA ALA A 119 -1.04 0.58 -13.99
C ALA A 119 -2.14 0.32 -15.03
N ILE A 120 -2.57 -0.94 -15.16
CA ILE A 120 -3.62 -1.33 -16.12
C ILE A 120 -4.95 -0.68 -15.75
N ALA A 121 -5.34 -0.71 -14.47
CA ALA A 121 -6.61 -0.14 -14.05
C ALA A 121 -6.67 1.38 -14.27
N LYS A 122 -5.57 2.10 -14.03
CA LYS A 122 -5.47 3.54 -14.32
C LYS A 122 -5.53 3.82 -15.81
N ALA A 123 -4.90 2.98 -16.65
CA ALA A 123 -4.98 3.09 -18.10
C ALA A 123 -6.42 2.92 -18.62
N VAL A 124 -7.15 1.91 -18.10
CA VAL A 124 -8.56 1.68 -18.44
C VAL A 124 -9.43 2.85 -17.95
N GLY A 125 -9.24 3.30 -16.71
CA GLY A 125 -9.98 4.42 -16.14
C GLY A 125 -9.81 5.71 -16.94
N ASN A 126 -8.57 6.02 -17.33
CA ASN A 126 -8.27 7.19 -18.16
C ASN A 126 -8.91 7.08 -19.54
N THR A 127 -8.95 5.88 -20.13
CA THR A 127 -9.56 5.66 -21.45
C THR A 127 -11.08 5.87 -21.41
N ILE A 128 -11.75 5.36 -20.36
CA ILE A 128 -13.19 5.55 -20.17
C ILE A 128 -13.51 7.05 -20.00
N ARG A 129 -12.70 7.76 -19.23
CA ARG A 129 -12.83 9.22 -19.04
C ARG A 129 -12.60 10.00 -20.33
N ALA A 130 -11.63 9.59 -21.15
CA ALA A 130 -11.32 10.24 -22.42
C ALA A 130 -12.44 10.10 -23.48
N ILE A 131 -13.25 9.05 -23.41
CA ILE A 131 -14.36 8.81 -24.35
C ILE A 131 -15.68 9.42 -23.86
N THR A 132 -15.82 9.67 -22.55
CA THR A 132 -17.04 10.23 -21.94
C THR A 132 -17.04 11.77 -21.91
N VAL A 133 -15.93 12.41 -22.29
CA VAL A 133 -15.84 13.87 -22.51
C VAL A 133 -16.30 14.23 -23.92
#